data_AF-A0A1L0AZV3-F1
#
_entry.id   AF-A0A1L0AZV3-F1
#
_cell.length_a   1.000
_cell.length_b   1.000
_cell.length_c   1.000
_cell.angle_alpha   90.00
_cell.angle_beta   90.00
_cell.angle_gamma   90.00
#
_symmetry.space_group_name_H-M   'P 1'
#
loop_
_entity.id
_entity.type
_entity.pdbx_description
1 polymer ?
#
loop_
_entity_poly.entity_id
_entity_poly.type
_entity_poly.pdbx_seq_one_letter_code
_entity_poly.pdbx_strand_id
1 'polypeptide(L)'
;MTIEIVVNTLFDQIIKKLDDTQSPLLVIVGGVPGAGKTTITNSLKEKLTNHFEKENQSPLNEQLDEDIVTERNILQDISLKYSAYEQPIIDDLVYEHSIINYNTYTQRVRNNCLSIRSIGGYDTSFELESGIQTKNVDFISTIPMDGFHVPMSILMQYRNNHEFISKRGHYTTFDSKNYIEFIHVLCLIINKCMEYKKKDHQIGFKLRYPGFDHSVGDPRPNAYQLSIQSTKLMNPRVIILEGLYNLFDEDNYGKDIAKIIKKFNIPHVSYFIDSKDVVLEERVSKRHLESGLVKSLEEGILRFRNNDLKNGKLVRNNLIKDKDLIVINNDTC
;
A
#
# COMPACT_ATOMS: atom_id res chain seq x y z
N MET A 1 15.12 13.16 -18.04
CA MET A 1 14.46 14.14 -17.14
C MET A 1 15.04 13.92 -15.76
N THR A 2 15.53 14.94 -15.06
CA THR A 2 16.05 14.73 -13.69
C THR A 2 14.92 14.29 -12.75
N ILE A 3 15.24 13.56 -11.69
CA ILE A 3 14.27 13.16 -10.65
C ILE A 3 13.54 14.39 -10.09
N GLU A 4 14.24 15.52 -9.93
CA GLU A 4 13.66 16.77 -9.47
C GLU A 4 12.54 17.30 -10.39
N ILE A 5 12.75 17.28 -11.71
CA ILE A 5 11.71 17.72 -12.67
C ILE A 5 10.49 16.79 -12.61
N VAL A 6 10.72 15.49 -12.49
CA VAL A 6 9.63 14.50 -12.31
C VAL A 6 8.84 14.83 -11.04
N VAL A 7 9.52 14.96 -9.90
CA VAL A 7 8.90 15.26 -8.60
C VAL A 7 8.15 16.59 -8.63
N ASN A 8 8.70 17.61 -9.29
CA ASN A 8 8.03 18.92 -9.45
C ASN A 8 6.73 18.78 -10.25
N THR A 9 6.77 18.06 -11.37
CA THR A 9 5.57 17.82 -12.20
C THR A 9 4.50 17.05 -11.42
N LEU A 10 4.89 16.00 -10.69
CA LEU A 10 3.97 15.21 -9.87
C LEU A 10 3.34 16.04 -8.74
N PHE A 11 4.15 16.86 -8.08
CA PHE A 11 3.71 17.77 -7.04
C PHE A 11 2.65 18.74 -7.57
N ASP A 12 2.90 19.43 -8.68
CA ASP A 12 1.97 20.41 -9.24
C ASP A 12 0.61 19.77 -9.62
N GLN A 13 0.65 18.55 -10.18
CA GLN A 13 -0.56 17.79 -10.51
C GLN A 13 -1.35 17.37 -9.26
N ILE A 14 -0.65 16.95 -8.20
CA ILE A 14 -1.27 16.55 -6.93
C ILE A 14 -1.91 17.76 -6.24
N ILE A 15 -1.21 18.89 -6.14
CA ILE A 15 -1.74 20.12 -5.54
C ILE A 15 -3.01 20.55 -6.28
N LYS A 16 -2.96 20.62 -7.62
CA LYS A 16 -4.12 20.99 -8.43
C LYS A 16 -5.35 20.10 -8.16
N LYS A 17 -5.16 18.79 -7.97
CA LYS A 17 -6.28 17.88 -7.66
C LYS A 17 -6.76 17.97 -6.22
N LEU A 18 -5.90 18.39 -5.28
CA LEU A 18 -6.28 18.60 -3.89
C LEU A 18 -7.15 19.85 -3.72
N ASP A 19 -7.00 20.86 -4.58
CA ASP A 19 -7.86 22.05 -4.59
C ASP A 19 -9.33 21.69 -4.86
N ASP A 20 -9.58 20.59 -5.57
CA ASP A 20 -10.91 20.11 -5.93
C ASP A 20 -11.56 19.20 -4.87
N THR A 21 -10.87 18.86 -3.76
CA THR A 21 -11.39 17.91 -2.77
C THR A 21 -11.04 18.21 -1.31
N GLN A 22 -12.00 17.95 -0.42
CA GLN A 22 -11.79 17.94 1.02
C GLN A 22 -11.37 16.57 1.56
N SER A 23 -11.55 15.49 0.77
CA SER A 23 -11.08 14.15 1.13
C SER A 23 -9.57 13.98 0.90
N PRO A 24 -8.95 12.96 1.51
CA PRO A 24 -7.63 12.50 1.08
C PRO A 24 -7.62 12.18 -0.42
N LEU A 25 -6.53 12.54 -1.11
CA LEU A 25 -6.23 12.09 -2.47
C LEU A 25 -5.39 10.81 -2.41
N LEU A 26 -5.82 9.76 -3.11
CA LEU A 26 -4.99 8.56 -3.30
C LEU A 26 -4.02 8.76 -4.47
N VAL A 27 -2.74 8.52 -4.22
CA VAL A 27 -1.69 8.52 -5.24
C VAL A 27 -1.25 7.09 -5.45
N ILE A 28 -1.68 6.48 -6.54
CA ILE A 28 -1.42 5.07 -6.86
C ILE A 28 -0.14 5.01 -7.69
N VAL A 29 0.92 4.44 -7.13
CA VAL A 29 2.22 4.29 -7.79
C VAL A 29 2.47 2.83 -8.09
N GLY A 30 2.45 2.50 -9.38
CA GLY A 30 2.95 1.26 -9.95
C GLY A 30 4.32 1.47 -10.60
N GLY A 31 5.05 0.39 -10.91
CA GLY A 31 6.29 0.55 -11.68
C GLY A 31 7.24 -0.62 -11.55
N VAL A 32 8.06 -0.83 -12.58
CA VAL A 32 8.94 -2.00 -12.67
C VAL A 32 10.05 -1.99 -11.60
N PRO A 33 10.64 -3.15 -11.23
CA PRO A 33 11.74 -3.20 -10.27
C PRO A 33 12.93 -2.35 -10.73
N GLY A 34 13.49 -1.52 -9.85
CA GLY A 34 14.64 -0.66 -10.18
C GLY A 34 14.30 0.65 -10.92
N ALA A 35 13.03 0.93 -11.21
CA ALA A 35 12.62 2.16 -11.88
C ALA A 35 12.71 3.43 -11.00
N GLY A 36 12.99 3.29 -9.69
CA GLY A 36 13.13 4.42 -8.76
C GLY A 36 11.83 4.86 -8.09
N LYS A 37 10.80 3.99 -8.02
CA LYS A 37 9.52 4.25 -7.33
C LYS A 37 9.71 4.87 -5.95
N THR A 38 10.35 4.13 -5.04
CA THR A 38 10.57 4.54 -3.64
C THR A 38 11.35 5.85 -3.54
N THR A 39 12.33 6.08 -4.42
CA THR A 39 13.07 7.35 -4.46
C THR A 39 12.17 8.51 -4.83
N ILE A 40 11.38 8.37 -5.91
CA ILE A 40 10.45 9.41 -6.37
C ILE A 40 9.35 9.66 -5.33
N THR A 41 8.77 8.60 -4.75
CA THR A 41 7.71 8.75 -3.74
C THR A 41 8.21 9.36 -2.44
N ASN A 42 9.44 9.06 -2.01
CA ASN A 42 10.04 9.70 -0.84
C ASN A 42 10.30 11.19 -1.08
N SER A 43 10.92 11.57 -2.21
CA SER A 43 11.13 12.98 -2.55
C SER A 43 9.82 13.75 -2.72
N LEU A 44 8.80 13.12 -3.32
CA LEU A 44 7.47 13.69 -3.43
C LEU A 44 6.80 13.86 -2.07
N LYS A 45 6.89 12.86 -1.19
CA LYS A 45 6.38 12.92 0.19
C LYS A 45 7.02 14.08 0.95
N GLU A 46 8.34 14.19 0.92
CA GLU A 46 9.08 15.27 1.58
C GLU A 46 8.62 16.64 1.07
N LYS A 47 8.51 16.80 -0.25
CA LYS A 47 8.06 18.05 -0.86
C LYS A 47 6.63 18.42 -0.47
N LEU A 48 5.71 17.45 -0.47
CA LEU A 48 4.32 17.65 -0.07
C LEU A 48 4.20 17.98 1.44
N THR A 49 4.92 17.27 2.30
CA THR A 49 4.97 17.57 3.74
C THR A 49 5.44 19.00 3.98
N ASN A 50 6.55 19.41 3.36
CA ASN A 50 7.09 20.77 3.48
C ASN A 50 6.09 21.84 2.99
N HIS A 51 5.25 21.53 2.01
CA HIS A 51 4.20 22.44 1.54
C HIS A 51 3.09 22.59 2.57
N PHE A 52 2.52 21.49 3.08
CA PHE A 52 1.42 21.55 4.05
C PHE A 52 1.84 22.09 5.42
N GLU A 53 3.08 21.85 5.85
CA GLU A 53 3.60 22.43 7.10
C GLU A 53 3.74 23.96 7.01
N LYS A 54 4.06 24.50 5.83
CA LYS A 54 4.11 25.96 5.61
C LYS A 54 2.72 26.58 5.59
N GLU A 55 1.71 25.89 5.05
CA GLU A 55 0.34 26.38 5.00
C GLU A 55 -0.39 26.30 6.36
N ASN A 56 -0.09 25.28 7.18
CA ASN A 56 -0.79 25.02 8.44
C ASN A 56 -0.20 25.74 9.68
N GLN A 57 0.43 26.92 9.51
CA GLN A 57 0.97 27.71 10.63
C GLN A 57 -0.10 28.32 11.56
N SER A 58 -1.40 28.02 11.37
CA SER A 58 -2.49 28.45 12.26
C SER A 58 -3.19 27.23 12.89
N PRO A 59 -3.12 27.02 14.21
CA PRO A 59 -3.82 25.92 14.84
C PRO A 59 -5.33 26.21 14.91
N LEU A 60 -6.12 25.51 14.09
CA LEU A 60 -7.55 25.38 14.32
C LEU A 60 -7.77 24.44 15.52
N ASN A 61 -7.70 25.01 16.72
CA ASN A 61 -8.06 24.34 17.97
C ASN A 61 -9.60 24.35 18.13
N GLU A 62 -10.32 23.60 17.30
CA GLU A 62 -11.70 23.20 17.62
C GLU A 62 -11.64 21.92 18.45
N GLN A 63 -12.06 22.00 19.72
CA GLN A 63 -12.16 20.85 20.61
C GLN A 63 -13.49 20.14 20.33
N LEU A 64 -13.45 19.05 19.57
CA LEU A 64 -14.60 18.19 19.26
C LEU A 64 -14.62 16.95 20.15
N ASP A 65 -15.81 16.55 20.61
CA ASP A 65 -16.00 15.33 21.40
C ASP A 65 -15.86 14.06 20.53
N GLU A 66 -15.36 12.97 21.10
CA GLU A 66 -15.27 11.68 20.38
C GLU A 66 -16.62 10.94 20.37
N ASP A 67 -17.10 10.55 19.19
CA ASP A 67 -18.30 9.72 19.05
C ASP A 67 -17.96 8.22 19.08
N ILE A 68 -17.52 7.79 20.26
CA ILE A 68 -17.06 6.42 20.54
C ILE A 68 -18.12 5.37 20.17
N VAL A 69 -19.40 5.71 20.30
CA VAL A 69 -20.51 4.81 19.94
C VAL A 69 -20.52 4.53 18.44
N THR A 70 -20.43 5.58 17.63
CA THR A 70 -20.38 5.45 16.17
C THR A 70 -19.15 4.68 15.71
N GLU A 71 -17.98 4.99 16.28
CA GLU A 71 -16.75 4.29 15.92
C GLU A 71 -16.80 2.78 16.22
N ARG A 72 -17.34 2.41 17.39
CA ARG A 72 -17.52 1.01 17.78
C ARG A 72 -18.50 0.28 16.87
N ASN A 73 -19.58 0.94 16.45
CA ASN A 73 -20.54 0.37 15.51
C ASN A 73 -19.88 0.10 14.15
N ILE A 74 -19.09 1.06 13.63
CA ILE A 74 -18.34 0.89 12.37
C ILE A 74 -17.37 -0.30 12.47
N LEU A 75 -16.61 -0.41 13.57
CA LEU A 75 -15.73 -1.57 13.79
C LEU A 75 -16.50 -2.88 13.83
N GLN A 76 -17.65 -2.90 14.50
CA GLN A 76 -18.49 -4.08 14.62
C GLN A 76 -19.01 -4.51 13.24
N ASP A 77 -19.53 -3.58 12.45
CA ASP A 77 -20.02 -3.83 11.09
C ASP A 77 -18.92 -4.39 10.17
N ILE A 78 -17.70 -3.85 10.27
CA ILE A 78 -16.53 -4.35 9.54
C ILE A 78 -16.22 -5.79 9.96
N SER A 79 -16.24 -6.09 11.27
CA SER A 79 -15.94 -7.43 11.77
C SER A 79 -16.91 -8.51 11.27
N LEU A 80 -18.18 -8.16 11.02
CA LEU A 80 -19.20 -9.09 10.51
C LEU A 80 -18.95 -9.55 9.07
N LYS A 81 -18.10 -8.86 8.30
CA LYS A 81 -17.73 -9.28 6.94
C LYS A 81 -16.83 -10.52 6.93
N TYR A 82 -16.07 -10.74 8.00
CA TYR A 82 -14.97 -11.69 8.03
C TYR A 82 -15.31 -12.96 8.79
N SER A 83 -14.60 -14.05 8.49
CA SER A 83 -14.65 -15.25 9.32
C SER A 83 -14.14 -14.94 10.73
N ALA A 84 -14.74 -15.57 11.73
CA ALA A 84 -14.26 -15.55 13.12
C ALA A 84 -13.11 -16.56 13.35
N TYR A 85 -12.87 -17.45 12.41
CA TYR A 85 -11.90 -18.53 12.54
C TYR A 85 -10.88 -18.51 11.41
N GLU A 86 -9.61 -18.66 11.80
CA GLU A 86 -8.51 -18.97 10.91
C GLU A 86 -8.75 -20.32 10.24
N GLN A 87 -8.58 -20.39 8.93
CA GLN A 87 -8.60 -21.67 8.24
C GLN A 87 -7.29 -22.41 8.54
N PRO A 88 -7.33 -23.72 8.84
CA PRO A 88 -6.10 -24.46 9.05
C PRO A 88 -5.26 -24.42 7.77
N ILE A 89 -4.00 -24.02 7.92
CA ILE A 89 -3.03 -24.11 6.83
C ILE A 89 -2.68 -25.58 6.69
N ILE A 90 -2.98 -26.13 5.51
CA ILE A 90 -2.65 -27.51 5.15
C ILE A 90 -1.34 -27.48 4.38
N ASP A 91 -0.50 -28.50 4.57
CA ASP A 91 0.65 -28.74 3.69
C ASP A 91 0.20 -28.83 2.21
N ASP A 92 1.10 -28.54 1.29
CA ASP A 92 0.84 -28.51 -0.16
C ASP A 92 -0.11 -27.37 -0.63
N LEU A 93 0.06 -26.16 -0.10
CA LEU A 93 -0.70 -24.98 -0.57
C LEU A 93 -0.50 -24.76 -2.08
N VAL A 94 -1.61 -24.49 -2.78
CA VAL A 94 -1.64 -24.20 -4.23
C VAL A 94 -2.07 -22.75 -4.43
N TYR A 95 -1.28 -21.95 -5.13
CA TYR A 95 -1.52 -20.51 -5.27
C TYR A 95 -2.94 -20.18 -5.76
N GLU A 96 -3.37 -20.80 -6.86
CA GLU A 96 -4.64 -20.53 -7.54
C GLU A 96 -5.86 -20.86 -6.68
N HIS A 97 -5.73 -21.83 -5.77
CA HIS A 97 -6.85 -22.34 -4.98
C HIS A 97 -6.82 -21.86 -3.52
N SER A 98 -5.62 -21.76 -2.96
CA SER A 98 -5.41 -21.59 -1.52
C SER A 98 -4.95 -20.18 -1.15
N ILE A 99 -4.38 -19.40 -2.08
CA ILE A 99 -3.71 -18.14 -1.74
C ILE A 99 -4.50 -16.95 -2.25
N ILE A 100 -4.81 -16.92 -3.55
CA ILE A 100 -5.51 -15.77 -4.15
C ILE A 100 -6.94 -15.61 -3.61
N ASN A 101 -7.59 -16.71 -3.25
CA ASN A 101 -8.97 -16.74 -2.74
C ASN A 101 -9.05 -17.08 -1.25
N TYR A 102 -7.96 -16.88 -0.49
CA TYR A 102 -7.96 -17.20 0.93
C TYR A 102 -9.06 -16.43 1.68
N ASN A 103 -9.78 -17.11 2.58
CA ASN A 103 -10.82 -16.44 3.35
C ASN A 103 -10.20 -15.62 4.47
N THR A 104 -10.26 -14.30 4.32
CA THR A 104 -9.83 -13.38 5.37
C THR A 104 -10.66 -13.55 6.64
N TYR A 105 -9.98 -13.51 7.77
CA TYR A 105 -10.56 -13.68 9.08
C TYR A 105 -10.16 -12.53 9.99
N THR A 106 -10.90 -12.35 11.07
CA THR A 106 -10.60 -11.32 12.06
C THR A 106 -10.23 -11.91 13.39
N GLN A 107 -9.33 -11.22 14.09
CA GLN A 107 -9.03 -11.46 15.49
C GLN A 107 -9.20 -10.15 16.27
N ARG A 108 -10.03 -10.19 17.31
CA ARG A 108 -10.18 -9.04 18.21
C ARG A 108 -8.94 -8.95 19.10
N VAL A 109 -8.18 -7.87 18.97
CA VAL A 109 -6.96 -7.62 19.77
C VAL A 109 -7.35 -6.97 21.10
N ARG A 110 -8.25 -5.98 21.04
CA ARG A 110 -8.86 -5.28 22.19
C ARG A 110 -10.29 -4.87 21.84
N ASN A 111 -11.03 -4.31 22.80
CA ASN A 111 -12.43 -3.88 22.57
C ASN A 111 -12.59 -2.87 21.43
N ASN A 112 -11.57 -2.06 21.16
CA ASN A 112 -11.55 -1.03 20.12
C ASN A 112 -10.60 -1.36 18.97
N CYS A 113 -10.03 -2.57 18.88
CA CYS A 113 -9.00 -2.90 17.88
C CYS A 113 -9.24 -4.28 17.25
N LEU A 114 -9.35 -4.28 15.92
CA LEU A 114 -9.60 -5.45 15.07
C LEU A 114 -8.36 -5.72 14.21
N SER A 115 -7.78 -6.93 14.31
CA SER A 115 -6.75 -7.41 13.39
C SER A 115 -7.43 -8.19 12.26
N ILE A 116 -7.18 -7.81 11.01
CA ILE A 116 -7.64 -8.51 9.80
C ILE A 116 -6.45 -9.28 9.23
N ARG A 117 -6.68 -10.57 8.98
CA ARG A 117 -5.65 -11.53 8.59
C ARG A 117 -6.09 -12.35 7.40
N SER A 118 -5.11 -12.88 6.69
CA SER A 118 -5.24 -13.77 5.55
C SER A 118 -4.14 -14.84 5.67
N ILE A 119 -3.72 -15.46 4.58
CA ILE A 119 -2.78 -16.57 4.56
C ILE A 119 -1.43 -16.25 5.19
N GLY A 120 -0.97 -15.00 5.11
CA GLY A 120 0.28 -14.56 5.73
C GLY A 120 0.18 -14.33 7.24
N GLY A 121 -0.95 -14.68 7.87
CA GLY A 121 -1.13 -14.65 9.32
C GLY A 121 -0.94 -13.28 9.94
N TYR A 122 -0.29 -13.23 11.11
CA TYR A 122 -0.02 -11.96 11.81
C TYR A 122 0.98 -11.07 11.07
N ASP A 123 2.00 -11.64 10.43
CA ASP A 123 3.13 -10.88 9.86
C ASP A 123 2.71 -9.94 8.74
N THR A 124 1.66 -10.29 8.01
CA THR A 124 1.04 -9.47 6.94
C THR A 124 -0.30 -8.86 7.35
N SER A 125 -0.68 -8.99 8.63
CA SER A 125 -1.94 -8.47 9.14
C SER A 125 -1.96 -6.95 9.16
N PHE A 126 -3.15 -6.39 9.03
CA PHE A 126 -3.40 -4.99 9.37
C PHE A 126 -4.37 -4.89 10.53
N GLU A 127 -4.25 -3.85 11.32
CA GLU A 127 -5.11 -3.57 12.46
C GLU A 127 -5.88 -2.28 12.24
N LEU A 128 -7.18 -2.31 12.54
CA LEU A 128 -8.04 -1.13 12.58
C LEU A 128 -8.46 -0.89 14.03
N GLU A 129 -8.08 0.27 14.55
CA GLU A 129 -8.39 0.71 15.90
C GLU A 129 -9.29 1.95 15.86
N SER A 130 -10.38 1.96 16.63
CA SER A 130 -11.22 3.15 16.82
C SER A 130 -10.69 4.06 17.91
N GLY A 131 -10.94 5.37 17.73
CA GLY A 131 -10.62 6.43 18.67
C GLY A 131 -9.48 7.32 18.19
N ILE A 132 -9.38 8.51 18.77
CA ILE A 132 -8.38 9.52 18.39
C ILE A 132 -7.17 9.43 19.32
N GLN A 133 -6.05 8.91 18.81
CA GLN A 133 -4.84 8.75 19.63
C GLN A 133 -3.85 9.91 19.53
N THR A 134 -3.86 10.67 18.43
CA THR A 134 -2.93 11.79 18.22
C THR A 134 -3.68 12.99 17.64
N LYS A 135 -3.40 14.19 18.17
CA LYS A 135 -3.88 15.46 17.58
C LYS A 135 -3.07 15.88 16.37
N ASN A 136 -1.82 15.43 16.27
CA ASN A 136 -0.99 15.57 15.08
C ASN A 136 -1.20 14.35 14.19
N VAL A 137 -1.78 14.58 13.01
CA VAL A 137 -1.96 13.59 11.96
C VAL A 137 -1.07 14.02 10.81
N ASP A 138 -0.24 13.10 10.30
CA ASP A 138 0.63 13.39 9.16
C ASP A 138 -0.20 13.82 7.94
N PHE A 139 0.25 14.85 7.23
CA PHE A 139 -0.40 15.26 5.98
C PHE A 139 -0.27 14.21 4.89
N ILE A 140 0.83 13.44 4.91
CA ILE A 140 1.19 12.49 3.86
C ILE A 140 1.51 11.15 4.48
N SER A 141 0.87 10.09 3.98
CA SER A 141 1.17 8.71 4.36
C SER A 141 1.55 7.88 3.14
N THR A 142 2.46 6.92 3.32
CA THR A 142 2.87 5.98 2.27
C THR A 142 2.57 4.57 2.73
N ILE A 143 1.86 3.83 1.91
CA ILE A 143 1.56 2.41 2.11
C ILE A 143 2.40 1.64 1.09
N PRO A 144 3.54 1.07 1.52
CA PRO A 144 4.33 0.18 0.68
C PRO A 144 3.66 -1.18 0.58
N MET A 145 3.49 -1.68 -0.63
CA MET A 145 2.96 -3.01 -0.91
C MET A 145 3.86 -4.13 -0.39
N ASP A 146 5.17 -3.87 -0.25
CA ASP A 146 6.18 -4.86 0.16
C ASP A 146 5.86 -5.52 1.51
N GLY A 147 5.17 -4.81 2.42
CA GLY A 147 4.75 -5.40 3.70
C GLY A 147 3.77 -6.56 3.60
N PHE A 148 3.17 -6.75 2.41
CA PHE A 148 2.25 -7.84 2.13
C PHE A 148 2.90 -9.00 1.36
N HIS A 149 4.23 -9.11 1.34
CA HIS A 149 4.87 -10.36 0.89
C HIS A 149 4.40 -11.52 1.77
N VAL A 150 4.13 -12.67 1.16
CA VAL A 150 3.90 -13.90 1.94
C VAL A 150 5.16 -14.18 2.77
N PRO A 151 5.03 -14.44 4.09
CA PRO A 151 6.18 -14.78 4.94
C PRO A 151 6.90 -16.02 4.42
N MET A 152 8.23 -16.08 4.60
CA MET A 152 9.03 -17.23 4.14
C MET A 152 8.54 -18.54 4.75
N SER A 153 8.12 -18.53 6.02
CA SER A 153 7.55 -19.68 6.73
C SER A 153 6.31 -20.25 6.04
N ILE A 154 5.51 -19.40 5.39
CA ILE A 154 4.32 -19.79 4.64
C ILE A 154 4.69 -20.24 3.22
N LEU A 155 5.63 -19.54 2.56
CA LEU A 155 6.12 -19.95 1.24
C LEU A 155 6.75 -21.36 1.26
N MET A 156 7.41 -21.74 2.37
CA MET A 156 7.97 -23.08 2.56
C MET A 156 6.90 -24.19 2.60
N GLN A 157 5.65 -23.86 2.90
CA GLN A 157 4.52 -24.80 2.95
C GLN A 157 3.82 -24.98 1.59
N TYR A 158 4.25 -24.27 0.54
CA TYR A 158 3.68 -24.42 -0.79
C TYR A 158 4.13 -25.74 -1.41
N ARG A 159 3.22 -26.38 -2.18
CA ARG A 159 3.52 -27.64 -2.88
C ARG A 159 4.76 -27.56 -3.77
N ASN A 160 4.98 -26.41 -4.41
CA ASN A 160 6.15 -26.12 -5.25
C ASN A 160 7.01 -25.00 -4.64
N ASN A 161 7.27 -25.04 -3.32
CA ASN A 161 7.93 -23.96 -2.58
C ASN A 161 9.21 -23.42 -3.24
N HIS A 162 10.08 -24.27 -3.79
CA HIS A 162 11.32 -23.88 -4.46
C HIS A 162 11.07 -22.91 -5.61
N GLU A 163 10.01 -23.13 -6.40
CA GLU A 163 9.64 -22.23 -7.49
C GLU A 163 9.22 -20.85 -6.95
N PHE A 164 8.32 -20.81 -5.96
CA PHE A 164 7.81 -19.57 -5.37
C PHE A 164 8.88 -18.79 -4.61
N ILE A 165 9.77 -19.48 -3.90
CA ILE A 165 10.93 -18.87 -3.24
C ILE A 165 11.88 -18.28 -4.30
N SER A 166 12.16 -19.00 -5.39
CA SER A 166 13.05 -18.51 -6.45
C SER A 166 12.52 -17.27 -7.16
N LYS A 167 11.19 -17.16 -7.30
CA LYS A 167 10.49 -16.01 -7.90
C LYS A 167 9.92 -15.02 -6.88
N ARG A 168 10.40 -15.02 -5.62
CA ARG A 168 9.95 -14.07 -4.60
C ARG A 168 10.02 -12.64 -5.14
N GLY A 169 8.92 -11.90 -4.98
CA GLY A 169 8.66 -10.61 -5.64
C GLY A 169 7.73 -10.70 -6.86
N HIS A 170 7.43 -11.91 -7.35
CA HIS A 170 6.34 -12.16 -8.30
C HIS A 170 4.97 -11.93 -7.64
N TYR A 171 3.95 -11.51 -8.38
CA TYR A 171 2.61 -11.24 -7.84
C TYR A 171 1.99 -12.46 -7.12
N THR A 172 2.45 -13.66 -7.43
CA THR A 172 1.98 -14.87 -6.74
C THR A 172 2.63 -15.12 -5.39
N THR A 173 3.49 -14.21 -4.92
CA THR A 173 4.24 -14.32 -3.65
C THR A 173 3.88 -13.23 -2.65
N PHE A 174 2.74 -12.57 -2.87
CA PHE A 174 2.14 -11.60 -1.94
C PHE A 174 0.84 -12.16 -1.38
N ASP A 175 0.54 -11.81 -0.12
CA ASP A 175 -0.79 -11.89 0.47
C ASP A 175 -1.68 -10.79 -0.13
N SER A 176 -1.90 -10.92 -1.43
CA SER A 176 -2.67 -10.00 -2.27
C SER A 176 -4.08 -9.79 -1.73
N LYS A 177 -4.65 -10.84 -1.14
CA LYS A 177 -5.97 -10.80 -0.56
C LYS A 177 -6.01 -9.87 0.66
N ASN A 178 -5.04 -9.96 1.58
CA ASN A 178 -5.01 -9.02 2.70
C ASN A 178 -4.68 -7.58 2.27
N TYR A 179 -3.86 -7.42 1.23
CA TYR A 179 -3.56 -6.10 0.68
C TYR A 179 -4.81 -5.38 0.14
N ILE A 180 -5.66 -6.09 -0.60
CA ILE A 180 -6.92 -5.52 -1.10
C ILE A 180 -7.95 -5.31 0.00
N GLU A 181 -8.03 -6.20 0.99
CA GLU A 181 -8.89 -5.95 2.15
C GLU A 181 -8.44 -4.71 2.94
N PHE A 182 -7.14 -4.49 3.07
CA PHE A 182 -6.60 -3.26 3.66
C PHE A 182 -7.04 -2.01 2.89
N ILE A 183 -6.88 -2.00 1.56
CA ILE A 183 -7.29 -0.86 0.71
C ILE A 183 -8.81 -0.64 0.77
N HIS A 184 -9.60 -1.72 0.78
CA HIS A 184 -11.06 -1.66 0.91
C HIS A 184 -11.46 -1.03 2.25
N VAL A 185 -10.87 -1.48 3.36
CA VAL A 185 -11.13 -0.92 4.70
C VAL A 185 -10.66 0.54 4.77
N LEU A 186 -9.50 0.86 4.22
CA LEU A 186 -9.01 2.24 4.14
C LEU A 186 -10.02 3.18 3.46
N CYS A 187 -10.48 2.81 2.26
CA CYS A 187 -11.45 3.62 1.50
C CYS A 187 -12.81 3.72 2.20
N LEU A 188 -13.26 2.63 2.84
CA LEU A 188 -14.48 2.63 3.65
C LEU A 188 -14.36 3.61 4.81
N ILE A 189 -13.24 3.61 5.55
CA ILE A 189 -13.02 4.51 6.68
C ILE A 189 -12.94 5.98 6.22
N ILE A 190 -12.25 6.26 5.12
CA ILE A 190 -12.23 7.61 4.52
C ILE A 190 -13.67 8.07 4.23
N ASN A 191 -14.47 7.24 3.57
CA ASN A 191 -15.86 7.56 3.25
C ASN A 191 -16.72 7.76 4.50
N LYS A 192 -16.60 6.91 5.53
CA LYS A 192 -17.32 7.07 6.81
C LYS A 192 -16.96 8.37 7.52
N CYS A 193 -15.69 8.74 7.56
CA CYS A 193 -15.25 10.01 8.14
C CYS A 193 -15.76 11.22 7.34
N MET A 194 -15.77 11.15 6.00
CA MET A 194 -16.30 12.22 5.14
C MET A 194 -17.81 12.43 5.30
N GLU A 195 -18.56 11.34 5.46
CA GLU A 195 -20.02 11.35 5.62
C GLU A 195 -20.47 11.74 7.04
N TYR A 196 -19.56 11.78 8.01
CA TYR A 196 -19.87 12.13 9.38
C TYR A 196 -20.11 13.64 9.53
N LYS A 197 -21.33 14.05 9.96
CA LYS A 197 -21.78 15.47 9.97
C LYS A 197 -22.20 16.01 11.34
N LYS A 198 -21.93 15.31 12.44
CA LYS A 198 -22.28 15.80 13.78
C LYS A 198 -21.34 16.96 14.15
N LYS A 199 -21.90 18.16 14.36
CA LYS A 199 -21.13 19.40 14.45
C LYS A 199 -20.11 19.45 15.58
N ASP A 200 -20.47 18.93 16.75
CA ASP A 200 -19.67 19.03 17.98
C ASP A 200 -18.92 17.73 18.30
N HIS A 201 -18.90 16.78 17.36
CA HIS A 201 -18.26 15.49 17.56
C HIS A 201 -17.40 15.12 16.35
N GLN A 202 -16.54 14.14 16.55
CA GLN A 202 -15.73 13.54 15.51
C GLN A 202 -15.60 12.04 15.74
N ILE A 203 -15.30 11.33 14.66
CA ILE A 203 -14.86 9.94 14.66
C ILE A 203 -13.43 9.85 14.15
N GLY A 204 -12.65 8.97 14.74
CA GLY A 204 -11.26 8.73 14.38
C GLY A 204 -10.93 7.25 14.34
N PHE A 205 -10.01 6.92 13.44
CA PHE A 205 -9.50 5.56 13.28
C PHE A 205 -7.99 5.60 13.09
N LYS A 206 -7.32 4.59 13.63
CA LYS A 206 -5.92 4.30 13.38
C LYS A 206 -5.80 2.96 12.66
N LEU A 207 -5.17 2.97 11.50
CA LEU A 207 -4.75 1.78 10.79
C LEU A 207 -3.28 1.50 11.10
N ARG A 208 -2.94 0.27 11.46
CA ARG A 208 -1.57 -0.24 11.47
C ARG A 208 -1.43 -1.30 10.39
N TYR A 209 -0.33 -1.29 9.68
CA TYR A 209 -0.13 -2.17 8.52
C TYR A 209 1.33 -2.63 8.44
N PRO A 210 1.59 -3.75 7.76
CA PRO A 210 2.90 -4.36 7.79
C PRO A 210 3.88 -3.56 6.93
N GLY A 211 5.16 -3.69 7.27
CA GLY A 211 6.29 -3.26 6.45
C GLY A 211 7.12 -4.45 6.02
N PHE A 212 8.24 -4.21 5.35
CA PHE A 212 9.14 -5.26 4.91
C PHE A 212 10.55 -4.97 5.38
N ASP A 213 11.19 -5.96 6.01
CA ASP A 213 12.56 -5.86 6.44
C ASP A 213 13.46 -6.48 5.36
N HIS A 214 14.09 -5.64 4.54
CA HIS A 214 14.94 -6.11 3.44
C HIS A 214 16.21 -6.84 3.91
N SER A 215 16.64 -6.64 5.16
CA SER A 215 17.82 -7.33 5.71
C SER A 215 17.51 -8.78 6.05
N VAL A 216 16.27 -9.05 6.52
CA VAL A 216 15.79 -10.39 6.82
C VAL A 216 15.08 -11.01 5.62
N GLY A 217 14.53 -10.19 4.74
CA GLY A 217 13.73 -10.60 3.61
C GLY A 217 12.34 -11.08 4.00
N ASP A 218 11.72 -10.54 5.04
CA ASP A 218 10.37 -10.93 5.48
C ASP A 218 9.53 -9.73 5.95
N PRO A 219 8.19 -9.85 5.92
CA PRO A 219 7.29 -8.82 6.42
C PRO A 219 7.42 -8.60 7.93
N ARG A 220 7.08 -7.39 8.37
CA ARG A 220 7.06 -6.96 9.77
C ARG A 220 5.67 -6.41 10.12
N PRO A 221 4.94 -7.03 11.05
CA PRO A 221 3.60 -6.57 11.42
C PRO A 221 3.67 -5.19 12.08
N ASN A 222 2.62 -4.38 11.88
CA ASN A 222 2.46 -3.07 12.53
C ASN A 222 3.65 -2.10 12.36
N ALA A 223 4.43 -2.22 11.28
CA ALA A 223 5.61 -1.39 11.04
C ALA A 223 5.25 0.08 10.72
N TYR A 224 4.06 0.28 10.15
CA TYR A 224 3.56 1.60 9.80
C TYR A 224 2.18 1.84 10.43
N GLN A 225 1.84 3.11 10.61
CA GLN A 225 0.54 3.53 11.08
C GLN A 225 0.02 4.75 10.32
N LEU A 226 -1.29 4.90 10.28
CA LEU A 226 -2.02 5.99 9.65
C LEU A 226 -3.24 6.32 10.51
N SER A 227 -3.48 7.59 10.78
CA SER A 227 -4.70 8.05 11.45
C SER A 227 -5.60 8.83 10.49
N ILE A 228 -6.90 8.61 10.59
CA ILE A 228 -7.94 9.26 9.78
C ILE A 228 -9.02 9.76 10.73
N GLN A 229 -9.39 11.03 10.61
CA GLN A 229 -10.35 11.69 11.51
C GLN A 229 -11.37 12.48 10.69
N SER A 230 -12.63 12.54 11.16
CA SER A 230 -13.69 13.33 10.54
C SER A 230 -13.61 14.81 10.92
N THR A 231 -12.51 15.46 10.57
CA THR A 231 -12.29 16.91 10.76
C THR A 231 -12.71 17.69 9.52
N LYS A 232 -12.88 19.02 9.63
CA LYS A 232 -13.19 19.89 8.47
C LYS A 232 -12.18 19.73 7.33
N LEU A 233 -10.91 19.55 7.67
CA LEU A 233 -9.85 19.16 6.75
C LEU A 233 -9.32 17.79 7.18
N MET A 234 -9.73 16.74 6.46
CA MET A 234 -9.28 15.39 6.76
C MET A 234 -7.78 15.25 6.48
N ASN A 235 -7.05 14.71 7.46
CA ASN A 235 -5.69 14.25 7.31
C ASN A 235 -5.63 12.72 7.35
N PRO A 236 -4.68 12.11 6.62
CA PRO A 236 -3.74 12.73 5.67
C PRO A 236 -4.43 13.33 4.45
N ARG A 237 -3.87 14.40 3.90
CA ARG A 237 -4.29 14.99 2.61
C ARG A 237 -3.95 14.09 1.45
N VAL A 238 -2.82 13.37 1.53
CA VAL A 238 -2.35 12.46 0.48
C VAL A 238 -1.98 11.12 1.06
N ILE A 239 -2.45 10.05 0.41
CA ILE A 239 -2.09 8.68 0.73
C ILE A 239 -1.48 8.05 -0.51
N ILE A 240 -0.19 7.72 -0.44
CA ILE A 240 0.58 7.14 -1.54
C ILE A 240 0.55 5.61 -1.40
N LEU A 241 -0.08 4.92 -2.34
CA LEU A 241 0.03 3.46 -2.46
C LEU A 241 1.23 3.16 -3.37
N GLU A 242 2.35 2.70 -2.80
CA GLU A 242 3.56 2.40 -3.57
C GLU A 242 3.77 0.89 -3.69
N GLY A 243 3.92 0.39 -4.91
CA GLY A 243 4.12 -1.03 -5.14
C GLY A 243 4.39 -1.36 -6.60
N LEU A 244 4.89 -2.57 -6.85
CA LEU A 244 5.09 -3.06 -8.21
C LEU A 244 3.74 -3.28 -8.95
N TYR A 245 2.75 -3.82 -8.25
CA TYR A 245 1.52 -4.35 -8.84
C TYR A 245 0.27 -3.46 -8.61
N ASN A 246 0.42 -2.25 -8.07
CA ASN A 246 -0.73 -1.36 -7.78
C ASN A 246 -1.51 -0.91 -9.03
N LEU A 247 -0.92 -1.04 -10.22
CA LEU A 247 -1.51 -0.73 -11.51
C LEU A 247 -1.56 -1.94 -12.46
N PHE A 248 -1.37 -3.15 -11.92
CA PHE A 248 -1.42 -4.41 -12.65
C PHE A 248 -2.90 -4.86 -12.78
N ASP A 249 -3.38 -5.07 -14.00
CA ASP A 249 -4.75 -5.49 -14.33
C ASP A 249 -4.98 -6.98 -14.05
N GLU A 250 -4.82 -7.34 -12.79
CA GLU A 250 -4.99 -8.69 -12.26
C GLU A 250 -5.85 -8.66 -10.99
N ASP A 251 -6.57 -9.76 -10.74
CA ASP A 251 -7.38 -9.88 -9.52
C ASP A 251 -6.49 -9.76 -8.26
N ASN A 252 -7.05 -9.18 -7.21
CA ASN A 252 -6.34 -8.74 -6.01
C ASN A 252 -5.22 -7.68 -6.21
N TYR A 253 -5.16 -7.01 -7.37
CA TYR A 253 -4.17 -5.96 -7.65
C TYR A 253 -4.84 -4.70 -8.20
N GLY A 254 -4.21 -4.02 -9.16
CA GLY A 254 -4.69 -2.78 -9.75
C GLY A 254 -6.15 -2.85 -10.23
N LYS A 255 -6.59 -3.99 -10.74
CA LYS A 255 -7.99 -4.22 -11.15
C LYS A 255 -8.97 -4.01 -10.00
N ASP A 256 -8.71 -4.58 -8.83
CA ASP A 256 -9.59 -4.47 -7.67
C ASP A 256 -9.38 -3.15 -6.92
N ILE A 257 -8.17 -2.60 -6.90
CA ILE A 257 -7.90 -1.24 -6.42
C ILE A 257 -8.79 -0.24 -7.19
N ALA A 258 -8.80 -0.31 -8.52
CA ALA A 258 -9.62 0.56 -9.36
C ALA A 258 -11.13 0.40 -9.07
N LYS A 259 -11.62 -0.84 -8.88
CA LYS A 259 -13.02 -1.11 -8.51
C LYS A 259 -13.36 -0.50 -7.13
N ILE A 260 -12.49 -0.64 -6.13
CA ILE A 260 -12.69 -0.12 -4.79
C ILE A 260 -12.75 1.40 -4.81
N ILE A 261 -11.80 2.05 -5.47
CA ILE A 261 -11.73 3.51 -5.57
C ILE A 261 -12.99 4.05 -6.26
N LYS A 262 -13.43 3.42 -7.35
CA LYS A 262 -14.68 3.76 -8.03
C LYS A 262 -15.91 3.57 -7.12
N LYS A 263 -15.97 2.46 -6.38
CA LYS A 263 -17.09 2.13 -5.47
C LYS A 263 -17.28 3.19 -4.38
N PHE A 264 -16.20 3.66 -3.77
CA PHE A 264 -16.24 4.67 -2.70
C PHE A 264 -16.09 6.11 -3.22
N ASN A 265 -15.98 6.30 -4.53
CA ASN A 265 -15.77 7.59 -5.19
C ASN A 265 -14.58 8.38 -4.59
N ILE A 266 -13.45 7.71 -4.39
CA ILE A 266 -12.26 8.33 -3.81
C ILE A 266 -11.46 9.06 -4.91
N PRO A 267 -11.12 10.35 -4.72
CA PRO A 267 -10.24 11.07 -5.63
C PRO A 267 -8.87 10.39 -5.72
N HIS A 268 -8.34 10.26 -6.94
CA HIS A 268 -7.05 9.62 -7.15
C HIS A 268 -6.27 10.14 -8.38
N VAL A 269 -5.00 9.76 -8.41
CA VAL A 269 -4.09 9.80 -9.57
C VAL A 269 -3.25 8.54 -9.64
N SER A 270 -2.92 8.12 -10.86
CA SER A 270 -2.19 6.88 -11.13
C SER A 270 -0.89 7.20 -11.85
N TYR A 271 0.24 6.77 -11.30
CA TYR A 271 1.57 6.94 -11.89
C TYR A 271 2.25 5.59 -12.09
N PHE A 272 2.66 5.28 -13.32
CA PHE A 272 3.48 4.11 -13.61
C PHE A 272 4.91 4.53 -13.90
N ILE A 273 5.84 4.14 -13.03
CA ILE A 273 7.26 4.47 -13.16
C ILE A 273 7.97 3.35 -13.94
N ASP A 274 8.54 3.70 -15.09
CA ASP A 274 9.23 2.79 -16.00
C ASP A 274 10.66 3.26 -16.31
N SER A 275 11.47 2.37 -16.88
CA SER A 275 12.78 2.70 -17.46
C SER A 275 13.21 1.60 -18.43
N LYS A 276 14.16 1.90 -19.32
CA LYS A 276 14.71 0.93 -20.27
C LYS A 276 15.34 -0.27 -19.57
N ASP A 277 15.12 -1.46 -20.13
CA ASP A 277 15.65 -2.74 -19.58
C ASP A 277 17.15 -2.70 -19.29
N VAL A 278 17.94 -2.03 -20.14
CA VAL A 278 19.40 -1.88 -19.95
C VAL A 278 19.76 -1.06 -18.70
N VAL A 279 18.98 -0.02 -18.38
CA VAL A 279 19.18 0.80 -17.18
C VAL A 279 18.74 0.03 -15.94
N LEU A 280 17.63 -0.71 -16.04
CA LEU A 280 17.12 -1.54 -14.96
C LEU A 280 18.08 -2.68 -14.61
N GLU A 281 18.66 -3.34 -15.62
CA GLU A 281 19.66 -4.40 -15.41
C GLU A 281 20.84 -3.87 -14.60
N GLU A 282 21.43 -2.76 -15.03
CA GLU A 282 22.56 -2.16 -14.31
C GLU A 282 22.20 -1.81 -12.86
N ARG A 283 21.09 -1.11 -12.63
CA ARG A 283 20.69 -0.67 -11.28
C ARG A 283 20.36 -1.83 -10.37
N VAL A 284 19.53 -2.77 -10.82
CA VAL A 284 19.02 -3.85 -9.97
C VAL A 284 20.13 -4.85 -9.67
N SER A 285 21.00 -5.16 -10.64
CA SER A 285 22.13 -6.07 -10.41
C SER A 285 23.15 -5.49 -9.43
N LYS A 286 23.48 -4.19 -9.52
CA LYS A 286 24.31 -3.51 -8.51
C LYS A 286 23.67 -3.56 -7.12
N ARG A 287 22.38 -3.22 -7.03
CA ARG A 287 21.64 -3.26 -5.75
C ARG A 287 21.62 -4.64 -5.12
N HIS A 288 21.46 -5.70 -5.91
CA HIS A 288 21.52 -7.08 -5.40
C HIS A 288 22.89 -7.41 -4.78
N LEU A 289 23.97 -6.94 -5.41
CA LEU A 289 25.32 -7.15 -4.90
C LEU A 289 25.56 -6.34 -3.61
N GLU A 290 25.19 -5.06 -3.63
CA GLU A 290 25.31 -4.16 -2.47
C GLU A 290 24.50 -4.63 -1.25
N SER A 291 23.33 -5.22 -1.48
CA SER A 291 22.51 -5.79 -0.40
C SER A 291 22.99 -7.16 0.09
N GLY A 292 24.05 -7.73 -0.49
CA GLY A 292 24.55 -9.07 -0.18
C GLY A 292 23.63 -10.21 -0.64
N LEU A 293 22.64 -9.92 -1.50
CA LEU A 293 21.70 -10.93 -2.02
C LEU A 293 22.37 -11.87 -3.03
N VAL A 294 23.41 -11.39 -3.69
CA VAL A 294 24.27 -12.15 -4.63
C VAL A 294 25.74 -11.91 -4.30
N LYS A 295 26.62 -12.80 -4.76
CA LYS A 295 28.06 -12.75 -4.49
C LYS A 295 28.87 -12.03 -5.57
N SER A 296 28.30 -11.86 -6.77
CA SER A 296 28.93 -11.14 -7.87
C SER A 296 27.92 -10.35 -8.70
N LEU A 297 28.42 -9.43 -9.53
CA LEU A 297 27.59 -8.67 -10.45
C LEU A 297 26.94 -9.59 -11.50
N GLU A 298 27.65 -10.62 -11.97
CA GLU A 298 27.13 -11.61 -12.93
C GLU A 298 25.94 -12.38 -12.35
N GLU A 299 26.02 -12.81 -11.10
CA GLU A 299 24.88 -13.42 -10.39
C GLU A 299 23.70 -12.44 -10.28
N GLY A 300 23.99 -11.15 -10.03
CA GLY A 300 23.00 -10.08 -10.00
C GLY A 300 22.28 -9.88 -11.33
N ILE A 301 23.01 -9.96 -12.45
CA ILE A 301 22.46 -9.88 -13.82
C ILE A 301 21.59 -11.10 -14.12
N LEU A 302 22.07 -12.30 -13.78
CA LEU A 302 21.30 -13.53 -13.99
C LEU A 302 19.98 -13.50 -13.21
N ARG A 303 20.02 -13.07 -11.94
CA ARG A 303 18.83 -12.90 -11.11
C ARG A 303 17.86 -11.89 -11.71
N PHE A 304 18.34 -10.72 -12.11
CA PHE A 304 17.51 -9.70 -12.75
C PHE A 304 16.79 -10.25 -13.99
N ARG A 305 17.52 -10.88 -14.91
CA ARG A 305 16.95 -11.43 -16.15
C ARG A 305 15.91 -12.52 -15.89
N ASN A 306 16.14 -13.35 -14.88
CA ASN A 306 15.30 -14.50 -14.59
C ASN A 306 14.06 -14.20 -13.72
N ASN A 307 14.07 -13.08 -12.99
CA ASN A 307 12.99 -12.70 -12.07
C ASN A 307 12.51 -11.26 -12.31
N ASP A 308 13.28 -10.25 -11.91
CA ASP A 308 12.85 -8.84 -11.94
C ASP A 308 12.40 -8.34 -13.32
N LEU A 309 13.16 -8.70 -14.37
CA LEU A 309 12.84 -8.34 -15.75
C LEU A 309 11.53 -8.99 -16.21
N LYS A 310 11.27 -10.23 -15.81
CA LYS A 310 10.02 -10.93 -16.14
C LYS A 310 8.84 -10.28 -15.44
N ASN A 311 8.99 -9.92 -14.16
CA ASN A 311 7.97 -9.20 -13.40
C ASN A 311 7.69 -7.83 -14.02
N GLY A 312 8.75 -7.10 -14.40
CA GLY A 312 8.61 -5.80 -15.08
C GLY A 312 7.87 -5.90 -16.40
N LYS A 313 8.23 -6.87 -17.26
CA LYS A 313 7.53 -7.14 -18.53
C LYS A 313 6.08 -7.57 -18.31
N LEU A 314 5.82 -8.41 -17.31
CA LEU A 314 4.48 -8.85 -16.96
C LEU A 314 3.58 -7.67 -16.62
N VAL A 315 4.02 -6.76 -15.75
CA VAL A 315 3.22 -5.59 -15.35
C VAL A 315 3.03 -4.64 -16.52
N ARG A 316 4.08 -4.33 -17.30
CA ARG A 316 3.98 -3.46 -18.48
C ARG A 316 2.92 -3.94 -19.49
N ASN A 317 2.87 -5.25 -19.72
CA ASN A 317 1.95 -5.84 -20.69
C ASN A 317 0.49 -5.90 -20.19
N ASN A 318 0.26 -5.65 -18.91
CA ASN A 318 -1.03 -5.82 -18.24
C ASN A 318 -1.31 -4.63 -17.32
N LEU A 319 -1.11 -3.41 -17.79
CA LEU A 319 -1.50 -2.22 -17.05
C LEU A 319 -3.01 -2.03 -17.07
N ILE A 320 -3.57 -1.53 -15.97
CA ILE A 320 -4.97 -1.12 -15.93
C ILE A 320 -5.24 -0.07 -17.02
N LYS A 321 -6.44 -0.13 -17.59
CA LYS A 321 -6.92 0.88 -18.54
C LYS A 321 -7.56 2.03 -17.78
N ASP A 322 -6.73 2.95 -17.33
CA ASP A 322 -7.16 4.18 -16.66
C ASP A 322 -6.75 5.39 -17.52
N LYS A 323 -7.70 6.31 -17.75
CA LYS A 323 -7.47 7.53 -18.53
C LYS A 323 -6.56 8.53 -17.80
N ASP A 324 -6.50 8.42 -16.48
CA ASP A 324 -5.72 9.30 -15.60
C ASP A 324 -4.35 8.68 -15.26
N LEU A 325 -4.00 7.55 -15.90
CA LEU A 325 -2.70 6.90 -15.78
C LEU A 325 -1.62 7.67 -16.54
N ILE A 326 -0.58 8.09 -15.81
CA ILE A 326 0.58 8.78 -16.36
C ILE A 326 1.80 7.87 -16.28
N VAL A 327 2.47 7.64 -17.42
CA VAL A 327 3.69 6.84 -17.48
C VAL A 327 4.92 7.75 -17.42
N ILE A 328 5.84 7.45 -16.51
CA ILE A 328 7.03 8.25 -16.23
C ILE A 328 8.27 7.41 -16.53
N ASN A 329 9.05 7.82 -17.52
CA ASN A 329 10.29 7.15 -17.88
C ASN A 329 11.49 7.74 -17.11
N ASN A 330 12.05 6.95 -16.19
CA ASN A 330 13.17 7.32 -15.34
C ASN A 330 14.49 6.69 -15.79
N ASP A 331 14.98 7.13 -16.95
CA ASP A 331 16.22 6.64 -17.57
C ASP A 331 17.51 7.31 -17.03
N THR A 332 17.46 8.11 -15.96
CA THR A 332 18.65 8.81 -15.45
C THR A 332 19.63 7.87 -14.78
N CYS A 333 20.82 7.65 -15.36
CA CYS A 333 21.87 6.82 -14.79
C CYS A 333 22.17 7.13 -13.32
#